data_AF-A0A5E4IX85-F1
#
_entry.id   AF-A0A5E4IX85-F1
#
_cell.length_a   1.000
_cell.length_b   1.000
_cell.length_c   1.000
_cell.angle_alpha   90.00
_cell.angle_beta   90.00
_cell.angle_gamma   90.00
#
_symmetry.space_group_name_H-M   'P 1'
#
loop_
_entity.id
_entity.type
_entity.pdbx_description
1 polymer ?
#
loop_
_entity_poly.entity_id
_entity_poly.type
_entity_poly.pdbx_seq_one_letter_code
_entity_poly.pdbx_strand_id
1 'polypeptide(L)'
;MLREKPVLDRSLCVFCGDCIQSCPTDAWEPARKGYSVFAGGMMGRHPRLGVKIADYVDEKTGMRIIQRCLDFYLQRANKRERFSDLICRVGIDEFKAIVLQE
;
A
#
# COMPACT_ATOMS: atom_id res chain seq x y z
N MET A 1 -27.00 16.27 -25.44
CA MET A 1 -26.69 15.47 -24.23
C MET A 1 -26.46 14.04 -24.68
N LEU A 2 -25.23 13.54 -24.52
CA LEU A 2 -24.86 12.18 -24.93
C LEU A 2 -25.79 11.17 -24.23
N ARG A 3 -26.41 10.28 -25.02
CA ARG A 3 -27.45 9.33 -24.59
C ARG A 3 -26.88 7.99 -24.11
N GLU A 4 -25.57 7.89 -23.92
CA GLU A 4 -24.89 6.63 -23.60
C GLU A 4 -24.47 6.58 -22.13
N LYS A 5 -24.69 5.42 -21.50
CA LYS A 5 -24.35 5.17 -20.09
C LYS A 5 -22.89 4.72 -19.98
N PRO A 6 -22.18 5.05 -18.89
CA PRO A 6 -20.85 4.50 -18.64
C PRO A 6 -20.89 2.97 -18.57
N VAL A 7 -20.00 2.30 -19.28
CA VAL A 7 -19.83 0.84 -19.25
C VAL A 7 -18.46 0.52 -18.67
N LEU A 8 -18.42 -0.33 -17.65
CA LEU A 8 -17.17 -0.78 -17.03
C LEU A 8 -16.61 -2.00 -17.78
N ASP A 9 -15.50 -1.81 -18.48
CA ASP A 9 -14.67 -2.92 -18.91
C ASP A 9 -13.80 -3.40 -17.74
N ARG A 10 -14.11 -4.59 -17.23
CA ARG A 10 -13.39 -5.19 -16.09
C ARG A 10 -11.94 -5.55 -16.41
N SER A 11 -11.60 -5.75 -17.68
CA SER A 11 -10.22 -6.08 -18.08
C SER A 11 -9.27 -4.88 -17.96
N LEU A 12 -9.80 -3.66 -18.00
CA LEU A 12 -9.04 -2.41 -17.88
C LEU A 12 -9.10 -1.80 -16.48
N CYS A 13 -9.90 -2.37 -15.57
CA CYS A 13 -10.10 -1.85 -14.24
C CYS A 13 -8.89 -2.12 -13.34
N VAL A 14 -8.28 -1.06 -12.80
CA VAL A 14 -7.18 -1.14 -11.82
C VAL A 14 -7.65 -0.99 -10.37
N PHE A 15 -8.96 -1.00 -10.14
CA PHE A 15 -9.60 -0.87 -8.83
C PHE A 15 -9.28 0.42 -8.06
N CYS A 16 -9.03 1.54 -8.74
CA CYS A 16 -8.79 2.84 -8.10
C CYS A 16 -10.01 3.39 -7.35
N GLY A 17 -11.22 3.02 -7.78
CA GLY A 17 -12.46 3.47 -7.15
C GLY A 17 -12.94 4.86 -7.60
N ASP A 18 -12.23 5.54 -8.51
CA ASP A 18 -12.59 6.88 -8.98
C ASP A 18 -14.01 6.91 -9.56
N CYS A 19 -14.39 5.89 -10.34
CA CYS A 19 -15.73 5.79 -10.92
C CYS A 19 -16.84 5.65 -9.88
N ILE A 20 -16.55 5.06 -8.72
CA ILE A 20 -17.47 4.97 -7.59
C ILE A 20 -17.58 6.34 -6.92
N GLN A 21 -16.43 6.95 -6.60
CA GLN A 21 -16.37 8.20 -5.85
C GLN A 21 -16.91 9.40 -6.65
N SER A 22 -16.75 9.40 -7.98
CA SER A 22 -17.21 10.48 -8.85
C SER A 22 -18.64 10.29 -9.37
N CYS A 23 -19.31 9.19 -9.03
CA CYS A 23 -20.63 8.88 -9.59
C CYS A 23 -21.70 9.81 -9.00
N PRO A 24 -22.38 10.63 -9.80
CA PRO A 24 -23.39 11.57 -9.28
C PRO A 24 -24.70 10.90 -8.88
N THR A 25 -24.88 9.62 -9.22
CA THR A 25 -26.11 8.85 -8.99
C THR A 25 -25.87 7.62 -8.13
N ASP A 26 -24.68 7.47 -7.52
CA ASP A 26 -24.32 6.31 -6.69
C ASP A 26 -24.57 4.96 -7.36
N ALA A 27 -24.39 4.88 -8.69
CA ALA A 27 -24.71 3.68 -9.47
C ALA A 27 -23.70 2.53 -9.27
N TRP A 28 -22.54 2.81 -8.67
CA TRP A 28 -21.46 1.86 -8.46
C TRP A 28 -21.19 1.68 -6.98
N GLU A 29 -21.02 0.43 -6.55
CA GLU A 29 -20.63 0.09 -5.18
C GLU A 29 -19.32 -0.70 -5.16
N PRO A 30 -18.45 -0.48 -4.15
CA PRO A 30 -17.21 -1.22 -4.02
C PRO A 30 -17.49 -2.66 -3.56
N ALA A 31 -17.04 -3.63 -4.36
CA ALA A 31 -17.16 -5.05 -4.01
C ALA A 31 -16.30 -5.46 -2.79
N ARG A 32 -15.18 -4.76 -2.55
CA ARG A 32 -14.28 -4.98 -1.42
C ARG A 32 -13.67 -3.65 -0.99
N LYS A 33 -13.50 -3.47 0.33
CA LYS A 33 -12.74 -2.38 0.95
C LYS A 33 -11.65 -2.96 1.84
N GLY A 34 -10.57 -2.22 2.03
CA GLY A 34 -9.45 -2.59 2.89
C GLY A 34 -8.38 -1.51 2.86
N TYR A 35 -7.24 -1.81 3.46
CA TYR A 35 -6.10 -0.90 3.53
C TYR A 35 -4.97 -1.38 2.61
N SER A 36 -4.28 -0.43 2.00
CA SER A 36 -2.99 -0.68 1.35
C SER A 36 -1.88 -0.22 2.30
N VAL A 37 -0.85 -1.04 2.48
CA VAL A 37 0.30 -0.73 3.33
C VAL A 37 1.50 -0.41 2.44
N PHE A 38 2.12 0.74 2.69
CA PHE A 38 3.32 1.20 1.99
C PHE A 38 4.49 1.30 2.96
N ALA A 39 5.68 0.90 2.53
CA ALA A 39 6.90 0.94 3.34
C ALA A 39 8.11 1.45 2.55
N GLY A 40 9.14 1.92 3.26
CA GLY A 40 10.38 2.43 2.65
C GLY A 40 10.31 3.87 2.13
N GLY A 41 9.19 4.56 2.32
CA GLY A 41 9.03 5.98 1.98
C GLY A 41 9.92 6.88 2.83
N MET A 42 10.43 7.95 2.23
CA MET A 42 11.38 8.85 2.86
C MET A 42 11.31 10.23 2.20
N MET A 43 11.00 11.24 3.01
CA MET A 43 11.16 12.64 2.62
C MET A 43 12.48 13.18 3.19
N GLY A 44 13.15 14.06 2.45
CA GLY A 44 14.45 14.64 2.82
C GLY A 44 15.36 14.87 1.61
N ARG A 45 16.67 14.95 1.84
CA ARG A 45 17.68 15.20 0.79
C ARG A 45 17.66 14.17 -0.35
N HIS A 46 17.39 12.91 -0.04
CA HIS A 46 17.26 11.83 -1.01
C HIS A 46 15.84 11.24 -0.90
N PRO A 47 14.84 11.86 -1.54
CA PRO A 47 13.47 11.42 -1.40
C PRO A 47 13.26 10.04 -2.05
N ARG A 48 12.43 9.21 -1.43
CA ARG A 48 12.01 7.91 -1.95
C ARG A 48 10.52 7.71 -1.68
N LEU A 49 9.83 7.23 -2.71
CA LEU A 49 8.43 6.84 -2.57
C LEU A 49 8.34 5.50 -1.83
N GLY A 50 7.27 5.36 -1.03
CA GLY A 50 6.96 4.08 -0.40
C GLY A 50 6.57 3.04 -1.46
N VAL A 51 6.99 1.81 -1.25
CA VAL A 51 6.57 0.67 -2.07
C VAL A 51 5.37 0.03 -1.41
N LYS A 52 4.34 -0.31 -2.20
CA LYS A 52 3.20 -1.09 -1.72
C LYS A 52 3.66 -2.50 -1.36
N ILE A 53 3.48 -2.88 -0.10
CA ILE A 53 3.89 -4.19 0.44
C ILE A 53 2.71 -5.12 0.71
N ALA A 54 1.53 -4.56 0.97
CA ALA A 54 0.29 -5.30 1.12
C ALA A 54 -0.87 -4.48 0.56
N ASP A 55 -1.91 -5.16 0.07
CA ASP A 55 -3.10 -4.51 -0.48
C ASP A 55 -4.36 -5.21 0.02
N TYR A 56 -5.46 -4.45 0.16
CA TYR A 56 -6.76 -4.92 0.65
C TYR A 56 -6.73 -5.69 1.98
N VAL A 57 -5.83 -5.36 2.91
CA VAL A 57 -5.84 -5.97 4.26
C VAL A 57 -6.91 -5.37 5.15
N ASP A 58 -7.42 -6.13 6.10
CA ASP A 58 -8.25 -5.56 7.17
C ASP A 58 -7.39 -4.76 8.16
N GLU A 59 -8.04 -3.93 8.98
CA GLU A 59 -7.38 -3.05 9.94
C GLU A 59 -6.46 -3.81 10.91
N LYS A 60 -6.92 -4.95 11.46
CA LYS A 60 -6.13 -5.72 12.44
C LYS A 60 -4.87 -6.29 11.79
N THR A 61 -5.00 -6.80 10.56
CA THR A 61 -3.88 -7.32 9.79
C THR A 61 -2.91 -6.20 9.40
N GLY A 62 -3.42 -5.03 8.98
CA GLY A 62 -2.60 -3.85 8.72
C GLY A 62 -1.78 -3.42 9.94
N MET A 63 -2.39 -3.38 11.12
CA MET A 63 -1.71 -3.06 12.38
C MET A 63 -0.62 -4.07 12.74
N ARG A 64 -0.86 -5.38 12.51
CA ARG A 64 0.19 -6.41 12.70
C ARG A 64 1.38 -6.22 11.76
N ILE A 65 1.14 -5.87 10.50
CA ILE A 65 2.21 -5.57 9.54
C ILE A 65 3.02 -4.36 10.02
N ILE A 66 2.37 -3.30 10.50
CA ILE A 66 3.05 -2.11 11.05
C ILE A 66 3.93 -2.50 12.24
N GLN A 67 3.42 -3.31 13.17
CA GLN A 67 4.21 -3.78 14.31
C GLN A 67 5.46 -4.55 13.85
N ARG A 68 5.32 -5.50 12.92
CA ARG A 68 6.47 -6.25 12.37
C ARG A 68 7.47 -5.35 11.65
N CYS A 69 7.02 -4.28 11.00
CA CYS A 69 7.92 -3.27 10.41
C CYS A 69 8.78 -2.57 11.48
N LEU A 70 8.17 -2.21 12.61
CA LEU A 70 8.87 -1.61 13.74
C LEU A 70 9.85 -2.59 14.38
N ASP A 71 9.44 -3.84 14.61
CA ASP A 71 10.30 -4.88 15.18
C ASP A 71 11.51 -5.15 14.28
N PHE A 72 11.29 -5.26 12.97
CA PHE A 72 12.35 -5.39 11.98
C PHE A 72 13.34 -4.22 12.03
N TYR A 73 12.84 -2.98 12.15
CA TYR A 73 13.69 -1.81 12.28
C TYR A 73 14.52 -1.84 13.57
N LEU A 74 13.90 -2.10 14.71
CA LEU A 74 14.57 -2.15 16.01
C LEU A 74 15.64 -3.24 16.08
N GLN A 75 15.43 -4.37 15.40
CA GLN A 75 16.37 -5.50 15.41
C GLN A 75 17.54 -5.35 14.43
N ARG A 76 17.34 -4.68 13.29
CA ARG A 76 18.31 -4.69 12.17
C ARG A 76 18.91 -3.34 11.81
N ALA A 77 18.38 -2.23 12.34
CA ALA A 77 18.90 -0.90 12.03
C ALA A 77 20.27 -0.66 12.67
N ASN A 78 21.18 -0.11 11.87
CA ASN A 78 22.43 0.44 12.38
C ASN A 78 22.19 1.77 13.09
N LYS A 79 23.14 2.20 13.93
CA LYS A 79 23.09 3.51 14.59
C LYS A 79 22.91 4.64 13.57
N ARG A 80 21.85 5.44 13.73
CA ARG A 80 21.45 6.57 12.85
C ARG A 80 21.01 6.17 11.44
N GLU A 81 20.78 4.90 11.18
CA GLU A 81 20.18 4.44 9.92
C GLU A 81 18.67 4.70 9.94
N ARG A 82 18.11 5.29 8.88
CA ARG A 82 16.66 5.46 8.76
C ARG A 82 16.02 4.18 8.23
N PHE A 83 14.72 4.01 8.50
CA PHE A 83 13.96 2.85 8.03
C PHE A 83 14.06 2.60 6.51
N SER A 84 13.97 3.66 5.70
CA SER A 84 14.12 3.56 4.24
C SER A 84 15.54 3.10 3.83
N ASP A 85 16.58 3.58 4.52
CA ASP A 85 17.97 3.18 4.24
C ASP A 85 18.21 1.71 4.62
N LEU A 86 17.64 1.27 5.75
CA LEU A 86 17.65 -0.13 6.17
C LEU A 86 17.00 -1.03 5.10
N ILE A 87 15.82 -0.67 4.59
CA ILE A 87 15.15 -1.44 3.52
C ILE A 87 15.99 -1.47 2.25
N CYS A 88 16.64 -0.36 1.88
CA CYS A 88 17.55 -0.34 0.73
C CYS A 88 18.76 -1.26 0.92
N ARG A 89 19.33 -1.32 2.13
CA ARG A 89 20.47 -2.18 2.45
C ARG A 89 20.11 -3.66 2.49
N VAL A 90 18.97 -4.01 3.08
CA VAL A 90 18.50 -5.40 3.19
C VAL A 90 17.89 -5.88 1.88
N GLY A 91 17.30 -4.98 1.09
CA GLY A 91 16.54 -5.32 -0.11
C GLY A 91 15.05 -5.45 0.18
N ILE A 92 14.23 -4.94 -0.76
CA ILE A 92 12.77 -4.87 -0.60
C ILE A 92 12.12 -6.25 -0.53
N ASP A 93 12.64 -7.23 -1.27
CA ASP A 93 12.07 -8.58 -1.34
C ASP A 93 12.32 -9.35 -0.04
N GLU A 94 13.54 -9.28 0.53
CA GLU A 94 13.83 -9.87 1.85
C GLU A 94 13.02 -9.18 2.95
N PHE A 95 12.93 -7.85 2.92
CA PHE A 95 12.09 -7.10 3.86
C PHE A 95 10.63 -7.58 3.82
N LYS A 96 10.04 -7.67 2.62
CA LYS A 96 8.66 -8.16 2.42
C LYS A 96 8.50 -9.58 2.96
N ALA A 97 9.44 -10.47 2.67
CA ALA A 97 9.38 -11.85 3.15
C ALA A 97 9.33 -11.91 4.68
N ILE A 98 10.07 -11.06 5.39
CA ILE A 98 10.10 -11.05 6.86
C ILE A 98 8.83 -10.43 7.45
N VAL A 99 8.39 -9.28 6.96
CA VAL A 99 7.26 -8.56 7.60
C VAL A 99 5.89 -9.10 7.24
N LEU A 100 5.78 -9.85 6.13
CA LEU A 100 4.51 -10.42 5.66
C LEU A 100 4.31 -11.88 6.09
N GLN A 101 5.30 -12.54 6.70
CA GLN A 101 5.14 -13.87 7.31
C GLN A 101 4.08 -13.83 8.42
N GLU A 102 3.16 -14.79 8.43
CA GLU A 102 2.07 -14.85 9.43
C GLU A 102 2.56 -15.20 10.83
#